data_AF-A0A7K2FI15-F1
#
_entry.id   AF-A0A7K2FI15-F1
#
_cell.length_a   1.000
_cell.length_b   1.000
_cell.length_c   1.000
_cell.angle_alpha   90.00
_cell.angle_beta   90.00
_cell.angle_gamma   90.00
#
_symmetry.space_group_name_H-M   'P 1'
#
loop_
_entity.id
_entity.type
_entity.pdbx_description
1 polymer ?
#
loop_
_entity_poly.entity_id
_entity_poly.type
_entity_poly.pdbx_seq_one_letter_code
_entity_poly.pdbx_strand_id
1 'polypeptide(L)'
;MRYGGGSGARAAAAVVVAVLMTGWTTGCSSEKPAQAKVWEQFYCAKLGSWQDARNAAAGAGTGDGQGAGSLASDEAASSGRSLVAAARRLDREGLGDGATRVLDDTTNAVGGDPEAERRAVSYCDDAGFETLVGSAD
;
A
#
# COMPACT_ATOMS: atom_id res chain seq x y z
N MET A 1 75.05 -49.27 -5.45
CA MET A 1 74.34 -50.36 -4.73
C MET A 1 73.16 -49.76 -3.99
N ARG A 2 72.02 -50.46 -4.06
CA ARG A 2 70.72 -50.30 -3.37
C ARG A 2 69.86 -49.08 -3.77
N TYR A 3 68.83 -49.25 -4.60
CA TYR A 3 67.54 -49.99 -4.52
C TYR A 3 66.44 -49.32 -3.71
N GLY A 4 65.29 -49.21 -4.38
CA GLY A 4 63.96 -49.40 -3.81
C GLY A 4 63.32 -48.10 -3.34
N GLY A 5 62.21 -47.63 -3.89
CA GLY A 5 61.08 -48.39 -4.41
C GLY A 5 59.91 -48.16 -3.46
N GLY A 6 58.75 -47.77 -3.97
CA GLY A 6 57.61 -47.50 -3.09
C GLY A 6 56.43 -46.84 -3.76
N SER A 7 55.88 -47.56 -4.73
CA SER A 7 54.49 -47.58 -5.17
C SER A 7 53.46 -46.81 -4.34
N GLY A 8 52.61 -46.09 -5.06
CA GLY A 8 51.17 -46.13 -4.82
C GLY A 8 50.65 -45.14 -3.79
N ALA A 9 49.95 -44.12 -4.27
CA ALA A 9 48.50 -44.10 -4.16
C ALA A 9 47.99 -42.84 -4.87
N ARG A 10 47.09 -43.07 -5.82
CA ARG A 10 46.18 -42.04 -6.30
C ARG A 10 45.37 -41.57 -5.09
N ALA A 11 45.70 -40.42 -4.54
CA ALA A 11 44.76 -39.67 -3.73
C ALA A 11 44.27 -38.53 -4.61
N ALA A 12 43.16 -38.80 -5.31
CA ALA A 12 42.36 -37.77 -5.91
C ALA A 12 42.11 -36.69 -4.85
N ALA A 13 42.55 -35.47 -5.14
CA ALA A 13 42.11 -34.31 -4.40
C ALA A 13 40.60 -34.16 -4.67
N ALA A 14 39.80 -34.86 -3.87
CA ALA A 14 38.40 -34.55 -3.71
C ALA A 14 38.37 -33.19 -3.00
N VAL A 15 38.38 -32.12 -3.79
CA VAL A 15 37.92 -30.82 -3.33
C VAL A 15 36.43 -31.03 -3.04
N VAL A 16 36.13 -31.38 -1.79
CA VAL A 16 34.77 -31.32 -1.28
C VAL A 16 34.37 -29.87 -1.37
N VAL A 17 33.54 -29.58 -2.36
CA VAL A 17 32.81 -28.33 -2.49
C VAL A 17 31.89 -28.26 -1.27
N ALA A 18 32.40 -27.67 -0.19
CA ALA A 18 31.58 -27.24 0.93
C ALA A 18 30.90 -25.92 0.51
N VAL A 19 29.90 -26.04 -0.37
CA VAL A 19 28.85 -25.04 -0.48
C VAL A 19 28.10 -25.09 0.85
N LEU A 20 28.51 -24.23 1.78
CA LEU A 20 27.73 -23.93 2.97
C LEU A 20 26.51 -23.11 2.53
N MET A 21 25.52 -23.81 1.98
CA MET A 21 24.14 -23.36 1.99
C MET A 21 23.56 -23.67 3.37
N THR A 22 23.91 -22.87 4.40
CA THR A 22 23.14 -22.84 5.65
C THR A 22 23.36 -21.53 6.40
N GLY A 23 22.26 -20.79 6.55
CA GLY A 23 22.15 -19.47 7.19
C GLY A 23 21.60 -18.46 6.18
N TRP A 24 20.31 -18.42 5.83
CA TRP A 24 19.15 -18.43 6.72
C TRP A 24 19.37 -17.58 7.96
N THR A 25 20.05 -16.44 7.83
CA THR A 25 19.55 -15.25 8.52
C THR A 25 18.40 -14.74 7.67
N THR A 26 17.23 -15.34 7.87
CA THR A 26 15.94 -14.71 7.63
C THR A 26 15.90 -13.44 8.49
N GLY A 27 16.63 -12.42 8.05
CA GLY A 27 16.36 -11.06 8.43
C GLY A 27 15.04 -10.70 7.77
N CYS A 28 13.95 -10.98 8.47
CA CYS A 28 12.58 -10.54 8.19
C CYS A 28 12.52 -9.02 8.04
N SER A 29 12.96 -8.51 6.88
CA SER A 29 12.63 -7.18 6.37
C SER A 29 11.90 -7.29 5.03
N SER A 30 11.19 -8.41 4.82
CA SER A 30 10.29 -8.59 3.68
C SER A 30 8.80 -8.49 4.05
N GLU A 31 8.46 -8.37 5.34
CA GLU A 31 7.09 -8.12 5.81
C GLU A 31 6.65 -6.66 5.65
N LYS A 32 7.60 -5.71 5.68
CA LYS A 32 7.34 -4.27 5.50
C LYS A 32 6.76 -3.91 4.14
N PRO A 33 7.30 -4.37 2.98
CA PRO A 33 6.72 -4.04 1.68
C PRO A 33 5.35 -4.69 1.46
N ALA A 34 5.13 -5.91 1.97
CA ALA A 34 3.83 -6.58 1.86
C ALA A 34 2.76 -5.87 2.71
N GLN A 35 3.09 -5.51 3.96
CA GLN A 35 2.18 -4.77 4.82
C GLN A 35 1.91 -3.35 4.31
N ALA A 36 2.91 -2.70 3.71
CA ALA A 36 2.75 -1.40 3.08
C ALA A 36 1.69 -1.43 1.98
N LYS A 37 1.79 -2.40 1.06
CA LYS A 37 0.81 -2.57 -0.02
C LYS A 37 -0.60 -2.84 0.50
N VAL A 38 -0.75 -3.59 1.60
CA VAL A 38 -2.07 -3.81 2.22
C VAL A 38 -2.68 -2.50 2.71
N TRP A 39 -1.87 -1.60 3.26
CA TRP A 39 -2.38 -0.32 3.78
C TRP A 39 -2.62 0.70 2.68
N GLU A 40 -1.78 0.71 1.64
CA GLU A 40 -2.03 1.49 0.42
C GLU A 40 -3.36 1.05 -0.23
N GLN A 41 -3.56 -0.25 -0.39
CA GLN A 41 -4.80 -0.82 -0.92
C GLN A 41 -6.00 -0.43 -0.06
N PHE A 42 -5.87 -0.55 1.27
CA PHE A 42 -6.93 -0.18 2.20
C PHE A 42 -7.27 1.31 2.13
N TYR A 43 -6.27 2.18 2.03
CA TYR A 43 -6.47 3.60 1.81
C TYR A 43 -7.21 3.87 0.50
N CYS A 44 -6.77 3.30 -0.62
CA CYS A 44 -7.40 3.50 -1.92
C CYS A 44 -8.85 2.99 -1.96
N ALA A 45 -9.14 1.85 -1.33
CA ALA A 45 -10.52 1.38 -1.17
C ALA A 45 -11.38 2.34 -0.35
N LYS A 46 -10.81 2.97 0.69
CA LYS A 46 -11.51 3.99 1.47
C LYS A 46 -11.72 5.29 0.68
N LEU A 47 -10.80 5.63 -0.22
CA LEU A 47 -10.92 6.80 -1.08
C LEU A 47 -12.10 6.63 -2.04
N GLY A 48 -12.18 5.50 -2.75
CA GLY A 48 -13.33 5.19 -3.62
C GLY A 48 -14.66 5.15 -2.87
N SER A 49 -14.70 4.50 -1.70
CA SER A 49 -15.91 4.47 -0.86
C SER A 49 -16.38 5.86 -0.43
N TRP A 50 -15.47 6.79 -0.16
CA TRP A 50 -15.83 8.17 0.16
C TRP A 50 -16.33 8.93 -1.07
N GLN A 51 -15.71 8.74 -2.24
CA GLN A 51 -16.17 9.34 -3.50
C GLN A 51 -17.59 8.87 -3.86
N ASP A 52 -17.88 7.57 -3.72
CA ASP A 52 -19.21 7.01 -3.94
C ASP A 52 -20.25 7.62 -3.00
N ALA A 53 -19.94 7.71 -1.71
CA ALA A 53 -20.82 8.30 -0.71
C ALA A 53 -21.06 9.81 -0.98
N ARG A 54 -20.00 10.56 -1.33
CA ARG A 54 -20.08 11.97 -1.71
C ARG A 54 -20.98 12.17 -2.94
N ASN A 55 -20.80 11.36 -3.97
CA ASN A 55 -21.57 11.43 -5.20
C ASN A 55 -23.05 11.06 -4.98
N ALA A 56 -23.31 10.05 -4.15
CA ALA A 56 -24.67 9.70 -3.72
C ALA A 56 -25.35 10.85 -2.95
N ALA A 57 -24.62 11.52 -2.06
CA ALA A 57 -25.12 12.68 -1.32
C ALA A 57 -25.45 13.86 -2.25
N ALA A 58 -24.56 14.15 -3.21
CA ALA A 58 -24.79 15.20 -4.21
C ALA A 58 -26.03 14.91 -5.08
N GLY A 59 -26.22 13.66 -5.49
CA GLY A 59 -27.41 13.24 -6.24
C GLY A 59 -28.70 13.32 -5.42
N ALA A 60 -28.65 12.96 -4.13
CA ALA A 60 -29.82 12.98 -3.25
C ALA A 60 -30.35 14.39 -2.95
N GLY A 61 -29.48 15.41 -2.96
CA GLY A 61 -29.88 16.82 -2.81
C GLY A 61 -30.71 17.37 -3.99
N THR A 62 -30.75 16.65 -5.12
CA THR A 62 -31.52 17.03 -6.32
C THR A 62 -32.94 16.44 -6.32
N GLY A 63 -33.28 15.56 -5.37
CA GLY A 63 -34.61 14.95 -5.24
C GLY A 63 -35.37 15.44 -4.00
N ASP A 64 -36.71 15.40 -4.05
CA ASP A 64 -37.62 15.89 -3.00
C ASP A 64 -37.59 15.10 -1.67
N GLY A 65 -36.65 14.16 -1.52
CA GLY A 65 -36.53 13.25 -0.37
C GLY A 65 -35.56 13.75 0.70
N GLN A 66 -35.98 14.72 1.50
CA GLN A 66 -35.11 15.39 2.50
C GLN A 66 -34.48 14.43 3.54
N GLY A 67 -35.13 13.29 3.83
CA GLY A 67 -34.58 12.24 4.70
C GLY A 67 -33.47 11.40 4.04
N ALA A 68 -33.54 11.17 2.73
CA ALA A 68 -32.51 10.43 1.99
C ALA A 68 -31.24 11.28 1.80
N GLY A 69 -31.40 12.59 1.56
CA GLY A 69 -30.29 13.54 1.46
C GLY A 69 -29.49 13.67 2.75
N SER A 70 -30.15 13.71 3.92
CA SER A 70 -29.47 13.77 5.22
C SER A 70 -28.67 12.50 5.50
N LEU A 71 -29.25 11.31 5.28
CA LEU A 71 -28.56 10.03 5.49
C LEU A 71 -27.34 9.87 4.56
N ALA A 72 -27.47 10.24 3.30
CA ALA A 72 -26.36 10.19 2.35
C ALA A 72 -25.24 11.18 2.72
N SER A 73 -25.59 12.37 3.22
CA SER A 73 -24.62 13.35 3.71
C SER A 73 -23.88 12.87 4.96
N ASP A 74 -24.60 12.24 5.89
CA ASP A 74 -24.00 11.64 7.09
C ASP A 74 -23.03 10.50 6.72
N GLU A 75 -23.37 9.69 5.70
CA GLU A 75 -22.52 8.63 5.18
C GLU A 75 -21.26 9.18 4.48
N ALA A 76 -21.40 10.24 3.68
CA ALA A 76 -20.25 10.92 3.08
C ALA A 76 -19.29 11.46 4.15
N ALA A 77 -19.84 12.05 5.22
CA ALA A 77 -19.05 12.55 6.35
C ALA A 77 -18.38 11.41 7.14
N SER A 78 -19.07 10.29 7.36
CA SER A 78 -18.53 9.13 8.08
C SER A 78 -17.41 8.43 7.27
N SER A 79 -17.60 8.30 5.96
CA SER A 79 -16.62 7.77 5.02
C SER A 79 -15.39 8.68 4.93
N GLY A 80 -15.57 10.00 4.89
CA GLY A 80 -14.46 10.97 4.89
C GLY A 80 -13.59 10.87 6.14
N ARG A 81 -14.21 10.73 7.33
CA ARG A 81 -13.47 10.48 8.58
C ARG A 81 -12.68 9.17 8.54
N SER A 82 -13.27 8.12 7.98
CA SER A 82 -12.62 6.80 7.84
C SER A 82 -11.44 6.85 6.87
N LEU A 83 -11.57 7.59 5.77
CA LEU A 83 -10.53 7.84 4.79
C LEU A 83 -9.35 8.60 5.42
N VAL A 84 -9.60 9.69 6.16
CA VAL A 84 -8.55 10.42 6.90
C VAL A 84 -7.85 9.50 7.91
N ALA A 85 -8.58 8.61 8.60
CA ALA A 85 -7.97 7.65 9.51
C ALA A 85 -7.03 6.66 8.80
N ALA A 86 -7.39 6.21 7.58
CA ALA A 86 -6.53 5.38 6.74
C ALA A 86 -5.26 6.14 6.31
N ALA A 87 -5.40 7.39 5.89
CA ALA A 87 -4.25 8.24 5.52
C ALA A 87 -3.29 8.47 6.70
N ARG A 88 -3.82 8.70 7.90
CA ARG A 88 -3.02 8.82 9.13
C ARG A 88 -2.25 7.54 9.45
N ARG A 89 -2.78 6.38 9.07
CA ARG A 89 -2.10 5.10 9.25
C ARG A 89 -0.90 4.99 8.31
N LEU A 90 -1.05 5.40 7.04
CA LEU A 90 0.06 5.47 6.09
C LEU A 90 1.17 6.42 6.58
N ASP A 91 0.78 7.63 7.00
CA ASP A 91 1.70 8.66 7.50
C ASP A 91 2.52 8.19 8.72
N ARG A 92 1.85 7.61 9.73
CA ARG A 92 2.51 7.13 10.95
C ARG A 92 3.60 6.10 10.67
N GLU A 93 3.43 5.35 9.61
CA GLU A 93 4.23 4.18 9.32
C GLU A 93 5.30 4.48 8.26
N GLY A 94 5.31 5.72 7.75
CA GLY A 94 6.27 6.21 6.78
C GLY A 94 6.20 5.44 5.46
N LEU A 95 5.02 4.97 5.08
CA LEU A 95 4.82 4.11 3.91
C LEU A 95 4.41 4.91 2.68
N GLY A 96 5.17 4.73 1.60
CA GLY A 96 5.01 5.46 0.36
C GLY A 96 5.84 6.74 0.34
N ASP A 97 6.56 6.98 -0.76
CA ASP A 97 7.20 8.28 -1.01
C ASP A 97 6.09 9.35 -1.07
N GLY A 98 5.92 10.12 0.02
CA GLY A 98 4.87 11.13 0.13
C GLY A 98 3.72 10.83 1.09
N ALA A 99 3.83 9.86 2.02
CA ALA A 99 2.79 9.54 3.01
C ALA A 99 2.19 10.77 3.76
N THR A 100 3.04 11.72 4.16
CA THR A 100 2.60 12.97 4.81
C THR A 100 1.84 13.87 3.84
N ARG A 101 2.25 13.89 2.57
CA ARG A 101 1.53 14.61 1.51
C ARG A 101 0.16 13.97 1.24
N VAL A 102 0.06 12.65 1.29
CA VAL A 102 -1.21 11.92 1.15
C VAL A 102 -2.18 12.27 2.28
N LEU A 103 -1.71 12.41 3.53
CA LEU A 103 -2.57 12.82 4.64
C LEU A 103 -3.10 14.25 4.46
N ASP A 104 -2.24 15.19 4.08
CA ASP A 104 -2.65 16.57 3.82
C ASP A 104 -3.62 16.65 2.64
N ASP A 105 -3.30 15.99 1.52
CA ASP A 105 -4.16 15.94 0.33
C ASP A 105 -5.51 15.29 0.65
N THR A 106 -5.53 14.21 1.44
CA THR A 106 -6.77 13.56 1.88
C THR A 106 -7.62 14.48 2.76
N THR A 107 -6.99 15.20 3.69
CA THR A 107 -7.71 16.10 4.61
C THR A 107 -8.30 17.29 3.85
N ASN A 108 -7.55 17.84 2.88
CA ASN A 108 -8.02 18.93 2.02
C ASN A 108 -9.13 18.44 1.07
N ALA A 109 -9.02 17.23 0.51
CA ALA A 109 -10.04 16.62 -0.34
C ALA A 109 -11.37 16.46 0.40
N VAL A 110 -11.33 15.90 1.62
CA VAL A 110 -12.53 15.78 2.48
C VAL A 110 -13.07 17.17 2.87
N GLY A 111 -12.20 18.19 2.96
CA GLY A 111 -12.57 19.58 3.14
C GLY A 111 -13.18 20.27 1.90
N GLY A 112 -13.20 19.59 0.76
CA GLY A 112 -13.79 20.08 -0.49
C GLY A 112 -12.79 20.64 -1.51
N ASP A 113 -11.48 20.36 -1.38
CA ASP A 113 -10.48 20.72 -2.38
C ASP A 113 -10.38 19.64 -3.49
N PRO A 114 -10.86 19.91 -4.72
CA PRO A 114 -10.82 18.94 -5.82
C PRO A 114 -9.41 18.67 -6.32
N GLU A 115 -8.47 19.61 -6.21
CA GLU A 115 -7.08 19.38 -6.62
C GLU A 115 -6.38 18.41 -5.67
N ALA A 116 -6.72 18.50 -4.39
CA ALA A 116 -6.24 17.56 -3.39
C ALA A 116 -6.82 16.15 -3.60
N GLU A 117 -8.10 16.06 -3.98
CA GLU A 117 -8.70 14.79 -4.38
C GLU A 117 -7.98 14.18 -5.60
N ARG A 118 -7.70 14.98 -6.63
CA ARG A 118 -6.93 14.51 -7.80
C ARG A 118 -5.57 13.94 -7.42
N ARG A 119 -4.84 14.60 -6.51
CA ARG A 119 -3.54 14.10 -6.04
C ARG A 119 -3.67 12.81 -5.24
N ALA A 120 -4.72 12.66 -4.42
CA ALA A 120 -5.02 11.43 -3.71
C ALA A 120 -5.35 10.26 -4.65
N VAL A 121 -6.08 10.54 -5.74
CA VAL A 121 -6.34 9.56 -6.81
C VAL A 121 -5.04 9.19 -7.54
N SER A 122 -4.23 10.16 -7.94
CA SER A 122 -2.93 9.89 -8.59
C SER A 122 -2.01 9.04 -7.72
N TYR A 123 -2.03 9.22 -6.39
CA TYR A 123 -1.30 8.34 -5.48
C TYR A 123 -1.77 6.88 -5.59
N CYS A 124 -3.07 6.64 -5.69
CA CYS A 124 -3.63 5.31 -5.86
C CYS A 124 -3.27 4.71 -7.23
N ASP A 125 -3.25 5.52 -8.28
CA ASP A 125 -2.81 5.11 -9.62
C ASP A 125 -1.33 4.72 -9.62
N ASP A 126 -0.46 5.55 -9.04
CA ASP A 126 0.98 5.28 -8.89
C ASP A 126 1.23 4.03 -8.03
N ALA A 127 0.34 3.76 -7.07
CA ALA A 127 0.37 2.55 -6.24
C ALA A 127 -0.22 1.30 -6.94
N GLY A 128 -0.81 1.43 -8.14
CA GLY A 128 -1.41 0.32 -8.91
C GLY A 128 -2.80 -0.10 -8.40
N PHE A 129 -3.54 0.83 -7.80
CA PHE A 129 -4.88 0.66 -7.26
C PHE A 129 -5.91 1.59 -7.91
N GLU A 130 -5.68 2.01 -9.16
CA GLU A 130 -6.54 2.91 -9.94
C GLU A 130 -7.99 2.41 -10.03
N THR A 131 -8.19 1.09 -10.00
CA THR A 131 -9.54 0.47 -10.05
C THR A 131 -10.34 0.58 -8.76
N LEU A 132 -9.71 0.97 -7.65
CA LEU A 132 -10.36 1.12 -6.34
C LEU A 132 -10.91 2.53 -6.11
N VAL A 133 -10.60 3.47 -6.99
CA VAL A 133 -10.94 4.88 -6.88
C VAL A 133 -11.76 5.32 -8.08
N GLY A 134 -12.64 6.29 -7.87
CA GLY A 134 -13.33 6.97 -8.95
C GLY A 134 -12.41 7.98 -9.64
N SER A 135 -12.70 8.27 -10.92
CA SER A 135 -12.10 9.40 -11.61
C SER A 135 -12.48 10.70 -10.89
N ALA A 136 -11.48 11.53 -10.58
CA ALA A 136 -11.71 12.86 -10.03
C ALA A 136 -12.05 13.82 -11.19
N ASP A 137 -13.33 13.83 -11.59
CA ASP A 137 -13.91 14.75 -12.57
C ASP A 137 -14.34 16.09 -11.95
#